data_AF-A0A6L3SUV2-F1
#
_entry.id   AF-A0A6L3SUV2-F1
#
_cell.length_a   1.000
_cell.length_b   1.000
_cell.length_c   1.000
_cell.angle_alpha   90.00
_cell.angle_beta   90.00
_cell.angle_gamma   90.00
#
_symmetry.space_group_name_H-M   'P 1'
#
loop_
_entity.id
_entity.type
_entity.pdbx_description
1 polymer ?
#
loop_
_entity_poly.entity_id
_entity_poly.type
_entity_poly.pdbx_seq_one_letter_code
_entity_poly.pdbx_strand_id
1 'polypeptide(L)'
;MILNAIAAKLKSRSKHDFRGRHFEAALIVQAVSWYLRYPLSYRAIDEHGAPVDFLLSARRDLDAAKRFFRKMLDDQPLLVPDQIGTNAAAPYPPAIVATRKAGLLARTPVHYVTKHLQQGIESDHFRLKKNMSRNGGFRSFHTARRTIQGFGFAGAWTVREQNQLRAHCFGLSAANKA
;
A
#
# COMPACT_ATOMS: atom_id res chain seq x y z
N MET A 1 16.11 -14.57 -17.17
CA MET A 1 14.98 -15.20 -17.90
C MET A 1 13.71 -15.44 -17.07
N ILE A 2 13.76 -15.51 -15.73
CA ILE A 2 12.58 -15.80 -14.88
C ILE A 2 11.57 -14.62 -14.77
N LEU A 3 12.03 -13.37 -14.96
CA LEU A 3 11.22 -12.16 -14.71
C LEU A 3 10.24 -11.78 -15.85
N ASN A 4 10.58 -12.05 -17.12
CA ASN A 4 9.64 -11.86 -18.23
C ASN A 4 8.46 -12.84 -18.13
N ALA A 5 8.70 -14.05 -17.62
CA ALA A 5 7.65 -15.03 -17.33
C ALA A 5 6.72 -14.55 -16.21
N ILE A 6 7.24 -13.89 -15.16
CA ILE A 6 6.41 -13.32 -14.10
C ILE A 6 5.57 -12.16 -14.64
N ALA A 7 6.16 -11.22 -15.38
CA ALA A 7 5.42 -10.10 -15.98
C ALA A 7 4.36 -10.60 -16.98
N ALA A 8 4.67 -11.61 -17.79
CA ALA A 8 3.73 -12.25 -18.71
C ALA A 8 2.64 -13.02 -17.97
N LYS A 9 2.97 -13.71 -16.87
CA LYS A 9 2.02 -14.43 -16.01
C LYS A 9 1.09 -13.48 -15.27
N LEU A 10 1.59 -12.34 -14.79
CA LEU A 10 0.77 -11.28 -14.19
C LEU A 10 -0.15 -10.63 -15.22
N LYS A 11 0.33 -10.37 -16.45
CA LYS A 11 -0.49 -9.90 -17.58
C LYS A 11 -1.53 -10.92 -18.05
N SER A 12 -1.20 -12.21 -18.02
CA SER A 12 -2.11 -13.30 -18.39
C SER A 12 -3.21 -13.47 -17.34
N ARG A 13 -2.83 -13.50 -16.05
CA ARG A 13 -3.76 -13.60 -14.93
C ARG A 13 -4.74 -12.42 -14.92
N SER A 14 -4.22 -11.19 -15.02
CA SER A 14 -5.03 -9.98 -14.98
C SER A 14 -6.10 -9.89 -16.08
N LYS A 15 -5.91 -10.55 -17.24
CA LYS A 15 -6.96 -10.62 -18.29
C LYS A 15 -8.24 -11.27 -17.79
N HIS A 16 -8.14 -12.30 -16.95
CA HIS A 16 -9.32 -12.97 -16.39
C HIS A 16 -10.00 -12.11 -15.33
N ASP A 17 -9.20 -11.40 -14.55
CA ASP A 17 -9.65 -10.67 -13.38
C ASP A 17 -10.30 -9.31 -13.69
N PHE A 18 -9.94 -8.74 -14.83
CA PHE A 18 -10.56 -7.53 -15.37
C PHE A 18 -11.46 -7.83 -16.57
N ARG A 19 -11.89 -9.08 -16.75
CA ARG A 19 -12.85 -9.47 -17.80
C ARG A 19 -14.16 -8.68 -17.64
N GLY A 20 -14.67 -8.12 -18.73
CA GLY A 20 -15.90 -7.31 -18.71
C GLY A 20 -15.70 -5.86 -18.23
N ARG A 21 -14.47 -5.45 -17.91
CA ARG A 21 -14.15 -4.03 -17.72
C ARG A 21 -14.05 -3.32 -19.07
N HIS A 22 -14.42 -2.04 -19.09
CA HIS A 22 -14.36 -1.19 -20.28
C HIS A 22 -12.94 -1.01 -20.83
N PHE A 23 -11.93 -1.12 -19.98
CA PHE A 23 -10.52 -0.92 -20.34
C PHE A 23 -9.76 -2.24 -20.31
N GLU A 24 -8.76 -2.38 -21.19
CA GLU A 24 -7.89 -3.55 -21.21
C GLU A 24 -7.19 -3.77 -19.87
N ALA A 25 -7.12 -5.03 -19.44
CA ALA A 25 -6.43 -5.46 -18.21
C ALA A 25 -4.99 -4.92 -18.11
N ALA A 26 -4.26 -4.87 -19.23
CA ALA A 26 -2.90 -4.36 -19.26
C ALA A 26 -2.82 -2.85 -18.92
N LEU A 27 -3.78 -2.05 -19.40
CA LEU A 27 -3.86 -0.62 -19.10
C LEU A 27 -4.21 -0.36 -17.63
N ILE A 28 -5.15 -1.15 -17.09
CA ILE A 28 -5.54 -1.09 -15.68
C ILE A 28 -4.33 -1.39 -14.79
N VAL A 29 -3.64 -2.51 -15.03
CA VAL A 29 -2.43 -2.89 -14.27
C VAL A 29 -1.34 -1.84 -14.37
N GLN A 30 -1.14 -1.24 -15.55
CA GLN A 30 -0.14 -0.21 -15.77
C GLN A 30 -0.43 1.07 -14.98
N ALA A 31 -1.68 1.53 -14.97
CA ALA A 31 -2.09 2.70 -14.19
C ALA A 31 -1.94 2.46 -12.68
N VAL A 32 -2.40 1.30 -12.20
CA VAL A 32 -2.26 0.92 -10.78
C VAL A 32 -0.79 0.85 -10.38
N SER A 33 0.07 0.31 -11.23
CA SER A 33 1.52 0.29 -11.01
C SER A 33 2.09 1.71 -10.89
N TRP A 34 1.72 2.63 -11.79
CA TRP A 34 2.13 4.04 -11.68
C TRP A 34 1.61 4.72 -10.42
N TYR A 35 0.40 4.40 -9.97
CA TYR A 35 -0.16 4.91 -8.72
C TYR A 35 0.60 4.39 -7.49
N LEU A 36 0.91 3.09 -7.44
CA LEU A 36 1.63 2.50 -6.30
C LEU A 36 3.11 2.93 -6.22
N ARG A 37 3.65 3.52 -7.28
CA ARG A 37 5.03 4.04 -7.32
C ARG A 37 5.19 5.39 -6.62
N TYR A 38 4.11 6.11 -6.31
CA TYR A 38 4.20 7.45 -5.73
C TYR A 38 5.09 7.48 -4.46
N PRO A 39 6.00 8.46 -4.34
CA PRO A 39 6.95 8.55 -3.21
C PRO A 39 6.27 8.85 -1.87
N LEU A 40 5.03 9.32 -1.86
CA LEU A 40 4.28 9.71 -0.67
C LEU A 40 3.35 8.60 -0.13
N SER A 41 3.68 7.35 -0.44
CA SER A 41 3.03 6.19 0.15
C SER A 41 3.50 5.94 1.59
N TYR A 42 2.55 5.60 2.46
CA TYR A 42 2.74 4.91 3.73
C TYR A 42 2.58 3.41 3.51
N ARG A 43 3.36 2.60 4.23
CA ARG A 43 3.32 1.14 4.19
C ARG A 43 3.55 0.59 5.59
N ALA A 44 2.86 -0.49 5.90
CA ALA A 44 3.13 -1.34 7.04
C ALA A 44 3.39 -2.76 6.54
N ILE A 45 4.43 -3.37 7.09
CA ILE A 45 4.74 -4.78 6.94
C ILE A 45 4.85 -5.38 8.34
N ASP A 46 4.58 -6.67 8.47
CA ASP A 46 4.83 -7.40 9.71
C ASP A 46 6.33 -7.75 9.85
N GLU A 47 6.67 -8.43 10.93
CA GLU A 47 8.03 -8.88 11.22
C GLU A 47 8.61 -9.87 10.19
N HIS A 48 7.75 -10.56 9.45
CA HIS A 48 8.14 -11.47 8.36
C HIS A 48 8.26 -10.76 7.00
N GLY A 49 7.98 -9.46 6.97
CA GLY A 49 7.98 -8.65 5.76
C GLY A 49 6.75 -8.86 4.88
N ALA A 50 5.68 -9.47 5.41
CA ALA A 50 4.40 -9.55 4.73
C ALA A 50 3.68 -8.21 4.86
N PRO A 51 3.01 -7.72 3.80
CA PRO A 51 2.32 -6.45 3.85
C PRO A 51 1.10 -6.51 4.78
N VAL A 52 1.07 -5.62 5.77
CA VAL A 52 -0.08 -5.41 6.65
C VAL A 52 -1.04 -4.42 6.02
N ASP A 53 -0.53 -3.25 5.64
CA ASP A 53 -1.36 -2.20 5.06
C ASP A 53 -0.59 -1.16 4.26
N PHE A 54 -1.31 -0.29 3.56
CA PHE A 54 -0.78 0.77 2.72
C PHE A 54 -1.58 2.06 2.90
N LEU A 55 -1.04 3.21 2.56
CA LEU A 55 -1.87 4.38 2.29
C LEU A 55 -1.13 5.27 1.32
N LEU A 56 -1.73 5.50 0.15
CA LEU A 56 -1.25 6.56 -0.69
C LEU A 56 -1.79 7.90 -0.18
N SER A 57 -0.86 8.84 0.05
CA SER A 57 -1.20 10.19 0.42
C SER A 57 -0.59 11.18 -0.57
N ALA A 58 -1.25 12.33 -0.74
CA ALA A 58 -0.68 13.46 -1.47
C ALA A 58 0.35 14.23 -0.64
N ARG A 59 0.44 13.95 0.67
CA ARG A 59 1.33 14.61 1.64
C ARG A 59 1.84 13.62 2.68
N ARG A 60 3.05 13.88 3.21
CA ARG A 60 3.63 13.14 4.35
C ARG A 60 3.52 13.95 5.64
N ASP A 61 2.30 14.30 6.01
CA ASP A 61 1.99 15.11 7.19
C ASP A 61 1.38 14.27 8.32
N LEU A 62 1.15 14.92 9.47
CA LEU A 62 0.58 14.29 10.65
C LEU A 62 -0.81 13.70 10.39
N ASP A 63 -1.64 14.40 9.61
CA ASP A 63 -2.99 13.93 9.34
C ASP A 63 -2.99 12.69 8.44
N ALA A 64 -2.09 12.63 7.46
CA ALA A 64 -1.88 11.43 6.66
C ALA A 64 -1.39 10.25 7.52
N ALA A 65 -0.46 10.48 8.46
CA ALA A 65 0.02 9.45 9.38
C ALA A 65 -1.10 8.95 10.32
N LYS A 66 -1.88 9.84 10.92
CA LYS A 66 -3.04 9.49 11.76
C LYS A 66 -4.08 8.70 10.99
N ARG A 67 -4.37 9.13 9.75
CA ARG A 67 -5.28 8.40 8.85
C ARG A 67 -4.75 7.00 8.54
N PHE A 68 -3.45 6.85 8.32
CA PHE A 68 -2.85 5.54 8.06
C PHE A 68 -3.01 4.60 9.25
N PHE A 69 -2.61 5.02 10.46
CA PHE A 69 -2.72 4.17 11.66
C PHE A 69 -4.17 3.79 11.96
N ARG A 70 -5.09 4.75 11.93
CA ARG A 70 -6.51 4.48 12.15
C ARG A 70 -7.02 3.45 11.15
N LYS A 71 -6.76 3.68 9.86
CA LYS A 71 -7.22 2.79 8.80
C LYS A 71 -6.61 1.39 8.91
N MET A 72 -5.34 1.27 9.31
CA MET A 72 -4.67 -0.01 9.52
C MET A 72 -5.26 -0.79 10.68
N LEU A 73 -5.52 -0.13 11.81
CA LEU A 73 -5.96 -0.78 13.04
C LEU A 73 -7.47 -1.02 13.08
N ASP A 74 -8.27 -0.15 12.47
CA ASP A 74 -9.72 -0.35 12.30
C ASP A 74 -10.00 -1.59 11.43
N ASP A 75 -9.22 -1.76 10.35
CA ASP A 75 -9.41 -2.90 9.42
C ASP A 75 -8.83 -4.21 9.97
N GLN A 76 -7.86 -4.14 10.90
CA GLN A 76 -7.18 -5.30 11.47
C GLN A 76 -6.98 -5.16 12.99
N PRO A 77 -8.06 -5.16 13.79
CA PRO A 77 -7.98 -4.99 15.23
C PRO A 77 -7.25 -6.14 15.95
N LEU A 78 -7.07 -7.28 15.28
CA LEU A 78 -6.28 -8.41 15.78
C LEU A 78 -4.77 -8.26 15.59
N LEU A 79 -4.33 -7.30 14.76
CA LEU A 79 -2.91 -6.99 14.53
C LEU A 79 -2.43 -5.79 15.33
N VAL A 80 -3.08 -5.46 16.45
CA VAL A 80 -2.65 -4.36 17.33
C VAL A 80 -1.20 -4.62 17.77
N PRO A 81 -0.23 -3.84 17.27
CA PRO A 81 1.16 -4.18 17.47
C PRO A 81 1.64 -3.68 18.83
N ASP A 82 2.34 -4.54 19.56
CA ASP A 82 3.05 -4.15 20.79
C ASP A 82 4.34 -3.36 20.50
N GLN A 83 4.85 -3.46 19.27
CA GLN A 83 6.05 -2.78 18.81
C GLN A 83 5.82 -2.16 17.44
N ILE A 84 6.23 -0.90 17.25
CA ILE A 84 6.11 -0.19 15.99
C ILE A 84 7.49 0.32 15.57
N GLY A 85 7.94 -0.08 14.38
CA GLY A 85 9.12 0.47 13.72
C GLY A 85 8.74 1.52 12.69
N THR A 86 9.27 2.74 12.79
CA THR A 86 9.12 3.76 11.74
C THR A 86 10.46 4.38 11.39
N ASN A 87 10.51 5.13 10.28
CA ASN A 87 11.62 6.07 10.10
C ASN A 87 11.46 7.24 11.11
N ALA A 88 12.52 8.01 11.30
CA ALA A 88 12.57 9.12 12.27
C ALA A 88 11.68 10.33 11.92
N ALA A 89 10.68 10.18 11.05
CA ALA A 89 9.90 11.33 10.58
C ALA A 89 8.98 11.88 11.69
N ALA A 90 8.98 13.21 11.82
CA ALA A 90 8.22 13.96 12.81
C ALA A 90 6.72 13.59 12.93
N PRO A 91 6.00 13.19 11.87
CA PRO A 91 4.60 12.80 11.97
C PRO A 91 4.29 11.55 12.81
N TYR A 92 5.24 10.61 12.98
CA TYR A 92 4.93 9.30 13.55
C TYR A 92 4.68 9.31 15.06
N PRO A 93 5.55 9.89 15.92
CA PRO A 93 5.30 9.91 17.36
C PRO A 93 3.93 10.51 17.75
N PRO A 94 3.53 11.71 17.27
CA PRO A 94 2.22 12.26 17.59
C PRO A 94 1.05 11.47 16.97
N ALA A 95 1.26 10.78 15.85
CA ALA A 95 0.23 9.90 15.28
C ALA A 95 0.00 8.64 16.14
N ILE A 96 1.07 8.04 16.66
CA ILE A 96 0.98 6.88 17.58
C ILE A 96 0.24 7.28 18.87
N VAL A 97 0.59 8.44 19.46
CA VAL A 97 -0.10 8.97 20.64
C VAL A 97 -1.59 9.21 20.37
N ALA A 98 -1.93 9.82 19.24
CA ALA A 98 -3.32 10.06 18.86
C ALA A 98 -4.10 8.75 18.66
N THR A 99 -3.46 7.74 18.07
CA THR A 99 -4.03 6.41 17.84
C THR A 99 -4.33 5.69 19.15
N ARG A 100 -3.40 5.77 20.12
CA ARG A 100 -3.64 5.26 21.48
C ARG A 100 -4.82 5.99 22.15
N LYS A 101 -4.84 7.32 22.07
CA LYS A 101 -5.94 8.13 22.65
C LYS A 101 -7.31 7.78 22.05
N ALA A 102 -7.34 7.34 20.80
CA ALA A 102 -8.54 6.86 20.12
C ALA A 102 -8.96 5.42 20.51
N GLY A 103 -8.21 4.74 21.37
CA GLY A 103 -8.54 3.37 21.81
C GLY A 103 -8.17 2.27 20.81
N LEU A 104 -7.47 2.61 19.71
CA LEU A 104 -7.10 1.65 18.66
C LEU A 104 -5.85 0.82 19.00
N LEU A 105 -5.12 1.23 20.04
CA LEU A 105 -3.98 0.49 20.59
C LEU A 105 -4.30 0.18 22.05
N ALA A 106 -4.34 -1.11 22.41
CA ALA A 106 -4.66 -1.56 23.76
C ALA A 106 -3.63 -1.09 24.81
N ARG A 107 -2.38 -0.91 24.39
CA ARG A 107 -1.27 -0.41 25.22
C ARG A 107 -0.39 0.55 24.42
N THR A 108 0.48 1.29 25.11
CA THR A 108 1.46 2.13 24.42
C THR A 108 2.51 1.22 23.78
N PRO A 109 2.63 1.18 22.44
CA PRO A 109 3.60 0.33 21.80
C PRO A 109 5.02 0.85 22.03
N VAL A 110 5.99 -0.05 22.05
CA VAL A 110 7.39 0.38 22.01
C VAL A 110 7.70 0.89 20.61
N HIS A 111 8.08 2.16 20.51
CA HIS A 111 8.39 2.81 19.24
C HIS A 111 9.90 2.78 18.99
N TYR A 112 10.30 2.13 17.90
CA TYR A 112 11.69 2.03 17.49
C TYR A 112 11.94 2.84 16.22
N VAL A 113 13.08 3.52 16.21
CA VAL A 113 13.64 4.19 15.04
C VAL A 113 15.00 3.58 14.78
N THR A 114 15.03 2.43 14.10
CA THR A 114 16.28 1.73 13.79
C THR A 114 16.42 1.47 12.30
N LYS A 115 17.66 1.51 11.81
CA LYS A 115 17.99 1.23 10.41
C LYS A 115 17.57 -0.18 10.00
N HIS A 116 17.66 -1.16 10.89
CA HIS A 116 17.32 -2.56 10.58
C HIS A 116 15.83 -2.74 10.28
N LEU A 117 14.93 -2.10 11.05
CA LEU A 117 13.49 -2.14 10.76
C LEU A 117 13.15 -1.39 9.47
N GLN A 118 13.93 -0.35 9.14
CA GLN A 118 13.79 0.39 7.88
C GLN A 118 14.18 -0.44 6.65
N GLN A 119 15.14 -1.37 6.75
CA GLN A 119 15.57 -2.22 5.63
C GLN A 119 14.43 -3.09 5.08
N GLY A 120 13.52 -3.58 5.93
CA GLY A 120 12.35 -4.35 5.50
C GLY A 120 11.42 -3.51 4.60
N ILE A 121 11.10 -2.29 5.04
CA ILE A 121 10.27 -1.35 4.27
C ILE A 121 10.96 -0.91 2.98
N GLU A 122 12.27 -0.66 3.02
CA GLU A 122 13.07 -0.32 1.83
C GLU A 122 13.08 -1.47 0.82
N SER A 123 13.21 -2.71 1.30
CA SER A 123 13.16 -3.92 0.48
C SER A 123 11.78 -4.14 -0.13
N ASP A 124 10.68 -3.95 0.61
CA ASP A 124 9.31 -3.98 0.06
C ASP A 124 9.12 -2.92 -1.03
N HIS A 125 9.58 -1.69 -0.78
CA HIS A 125 9.54 -0.61 -1.76
C HIS A 125 10.33 -0.97 -3.03
N PHE A 126 11.52 -1.53 -2.88
CA PHE A 126 12.35 -1.96 -3.99
C PHE A 126 11.69 -3.10 -4.79
N ARG A 127 11.21 -4.16 -4.12
CA ARG A 127 10.54 -5.30 -4.76
C ARG A 127 9.36 -4.85 -5.62
N LEU A 128 8.57 -3.90 -5.11
CA LEU A 128 7.46 -3.36 -5.86
C LEU A 128 7.90 -2.47 -7.02
N LYS A 129 8.89 -1.60 -6.82
CA LYS A 129 9.30 -0.63 -7.84
C LYS A 129 10.22 -1.18 -8.93
N LYS A 130 10.99 -2.23 -8.65
CA LYS A 130 12.03 -2.78 -9.55
C LYS A 130 11.48 -3.22 -10.90
N ASN A 131 10.30 -3.83 -10.93
CA ASN A 131 9.71 -4.40 -12.14
C ASN A 131 8.71 -3.47 -12.84
N MET A 132 8.46 -2.28 -12.29
CA MET A 132 7.56 -1.31 -12.92
C MET A 132 8.32 -0.55 -14.03
N SER A 133 7.69 -0.37 -15.19
CA SER A 133 8.24 0.44 -16.31
C SER A 133 8.82 1.76 -15.80
N ARG A 134 10.04 2.12 -16.22
CA ARG A 134 10.66 3.43 -15.93
C ARG A 134 9.98 4.58 -16.69
N ASN A 135 9.33 4.27 -17.82
CA ASN A 135 8.73 5.25 -18.71
C ASN A 135 7.22 5.39 -18.42
N GLY A 136 6.78 6.64 -18.26
CA GLY A 136 5.40 6.99 -17.94
C GLY A 136 5.10 7.01 -16.44
N GLY A 137 4.12 7.83 -16.08
CA GLY A 137 3.65 8.03 -14.72
C GLY A 137 2.65 9.17 -14.66
N PHE A 138 1.79 9.16 -13.65
CA PHE A 138 0.85 10.24 -13.44
C PHE A 138 1.59 11.50 -12.95
N ARG A 139 1.24 12.67 -13.49
CA ARG A 139 1.83 13.96 -13.08
C ARG A 139 1.37 14.45 -11.71
N SER A 140 0.22 13.95 -11.24
CA SER A 140 -0.31 14.28 -9.91
C SER A 140 -1.09 13.12 -9.31
N PHE A 141 -1.05 13.02 -7.97
CA PHE A 141 -1.84 12.04 -7.22
C PHE A 141 -3.33 12.13 -7.55
N HIS A 142 -3.84 13.35 -7.72
CA HIS A 142 -5.26 13.59 -8.03
C HIS A 142 -5.64 12.99 -9.38
N THR A 143 -4.86 13.25 -10.43
CA THR A 143 -5.08 12.68 -11.76
C THR A 143 -5.03 11.16 -11.71
N ALA A 144 -4.01 10.60 -11.04
CA ALA A 144 -3.86 9.16 -10.87
C ALA A 144 -5.09 8.52 -10.23
N ARG A 145 -5.62 9.17 -9.18
CA ARG A 145 -6.81 8.73 -8.46
C ARG A 145 -8.05 8.76 -9.32
N ARG A 146 -8.29 9.87 -10.02
CA ARG A 146 -9.43 10.01 -10.92
C ARG A 146 -9.39 9.00 -12.08
N THR A 147 -8.21 8.79 -12.68
CA THR A 147 -8.06 7.82 -13.77
C THR A 147 -8.36 6.40 -13.32
N ILE A 148 -7.85 5.98 -12.15
CA ILE A 148 -8.11 4.62 -11.65
C ILE A 148 -9.58 4.45 -11.27
N GLN A 149 -10.22 5.45 -10.65
CA GLN A 149 -11.68 5.42 -10.42
C GLN A 149 -12.45 5.26 -11.74
N GLY A 150 -12.01 5.95 -12.80
CA GLY A 150 -12.60 5.86 -14.15
C GLY A 150 -12.53 4.48 -14.81
N PHE A 151 -11.68 3.57 -14.32
CA PHE A 151 -11.63 2.18 -14.80
C PHE A 151 -12.75 1.28 -14.23
N GLY A 152 -13.74 1.88 -13.56
CA GLY A 152 -14.89 1.18 -12.99
C GLY A 152 -14.65 0.67 -11.57
N PHE A 153 -13.58 1.12 -10.91
CA PHE A 153 -13.42 0.92 -9.47
C PHE A 153 -14.37 1.91 -8.77
N ALA A 154 -15.57 1.44 -8.43
CA ALA A 154 -16.61 2.25 -7.79
C ALA A 154 -16.29 2.52 -6.31
N GLY A 155 -16.82 3.62 -5.76
CA GLY A 155 -16.77 3.90 -4.32
C GLY A 155 -15.54 4.68 -3.84
N ALA A 156 -15.34 4.68 -2.52
CA ALA A 156 -14.31 5.46 -1.83
C ALA A 156 -12.91 4.86 -1.94
N TRP A 157 -12.50 4.34 -3.11
CA TRP A 157 -11.22 3.66 -3.38
C TRP A 157 -10.37 3.42 -2.14
N THR A 158 -10.88 2.51 -1.34
CA THR A 158 -10.44 2.27 0.01
C THR A 158 -9.09 1.59 -0.08
N VAL A 159 -8.28 1.73 0.95
CA VAL A 159 -6.98 1.07 0.94
C VAL A 159 -7.15 -0.45 0.91
N ARG A 160 -8.25 -1.02 1.43
CA ARG A 160 -8.57 -2.45 1.27
C ARG A 160 -8.68 -2.83 -0.21
N GLU A 161 -9.38 -2.04 -1.01
CA GLU A 161 -9.46 -2.24 -2.47
C GLU A 161 -8.10 -2.03 -3.16
N GLN A 162 -7.27 -1.10 -2.68
CA GLN A 162 -5.89 -0.91 -3.18
C GLN A 162 -5.00 -2.11 -2.84
N ASN A 163 -5.13 -2.69 -1.65
CA ASN A 163 -4.39 -3.86 -1.18
C ASN A 163 -4.84 -5.13 -1.90
N GLN A 164 -6.14 -5.30 -2.11
CA GLN A 164 -6.69 -6.38 -2.92
C GLN A 164 -6.19 -6.26 -4.36
N LEU A 165 -6.26 -5.08 -4.97
CA LEU A 165 -5.76 -4.85 -6.33
C LEU A 165 -4.25 -5.05 -6.42
N ARG A 166 -3.47 -4.71 -5.38
CA ARG A 166 -2.04 -5.02 -5.30
C ARG A 166 -1.79 -6.53 -5.18
N ALA A 167 -2.45 -7.21 -4.25
CA ALA A 167 -2.31 -8.65 -4.06
C ALA A 167 -2.63 -9.40 -5.34
N HIS A 168 -3.72 -8.97 -5.97
CA HIS A 168 -4.20 -9.39 -7.25
C HIS A 168 -3.19 -9.15 -8.40
N CYS A 169 -2.73 -7.90 -8.60
CA CYS A 169 -1.84 -7.51 -9.70
C CYS A 169 -0.39 -8.01 -9.53
N PHE A 170 0.05 -8.31 -8.30
CA PHE A 170 1.42 -8.72 -8.00
C PHE A 170 1.54 -10.15 -7.46
N GLY A 171 0.45 -10.91 -7.44
CA GLY A 171 0.43 -12.29 -6.98
C GLY A 171 0.84 -12.46 -5.51
N LEU A 172 0.67 -11.41 -4.71
CA LEU A 172 0.86 -11.49 -3.26
C LEU A 172 -0.39 -12.14 -2.66
N SER A 173 -0.25 -12.81 -1.52
CA SER A 173 -1.44 -13.16 -0.73
C SER A 173 -2.25 -11.89 -0.51
N ALA A 174 -3.57 -11.99 -0.65
CA ALA A 174 -4.42 -10.94 -0.14
C ALA A 174 -4.07 -10.80 1.33
N ALA A 175 -3.44 -9.69 1.71
CA ALA A 175 -3.52 -9.24 3.07
C ALA A 175 -5.03 -9.08 3.32
N ASN A 176 -5.54 -9.88 4.26
CA ASN A 176 -6.92 -9.87 4.77
C ASN A 176 -7.87 -10.82 4.03
N LYS A 177 -7.99 -12.05 4.58
CA LYS A 177 -9.21 -12.86 4.51
C LYS A 177 -9.98 -12.67 5.82
N ALA A 178 -10.87 -11.69 5.82
CA ALA A 178 -12.05 -11.58 6.68
C ALA A 178 -12.96 -10.54 6.04
#